data_AF-A0A397UG94-F1
#
_entry.id   AF-A0A397UG94-F1
#
_cell.length_a   1.000
_cell.length_b   1.000
_cell.length_c   1.000
_cell.angle_alpha   90.00
_cell.angle_beta   90.00
_cell.angle_gamma   90.00
#
_symmetry.space_group_name_H-M   'P 1'
#
loop_
_entity.id
_entity.type
_entity.pdbx_description
1 polymer ?
#
loop_
_entity_poly.entity_id
_entity_poly.type
_entity_poly.pdbx_seq_one_letter_code
_entity_poly.pdbx_strand_id
1 'polypeptide(L)'
;MYRGSPTKLHNHVSRLLAGGIYKVPPIWYPVMKAIPPGSSVLRSPLQFKEPTLSQSQCENRHRIKSYAFKHLRTKVARPQRIVYEEDSLRRRFYRDHPYELLRPQSLIEKETPIREDWNTLLGTKHPTQINGER
;
A
#
# COMPACT_ATOMS: atom_id res chain seq x y z
N MET A 1 -24.04 1.03 -24.71
CA MET A 1 -24.55 0.06 -23.72
C MET A 1 -24.09 0.50 -22.33
N TYR A 2 -25.00 0.85 -21.43
CA TYR A 2 -24.67 1.22 -20.04
C TYR A 2 -24.36 -0.05 -19.24
N ARG A 3 -23.15 -0.19 -18.71
CA ARG A 3 -22.80 -1.26 -17.76
C ARG A 3 -22.91 -0.70 -16.34
N GLY A 4 -23.79 -1.28 -15.53
CA GLY A 4 -23.91 -0.94 -14.12
C GLY A 4 -22.63 -1.29 -13.34
N SER A 5 -22.37 -0.58 -12.23
CA SER A 5 -21.25 -0.89 -11.35
C SER A 5 -21.38 -2.32 -10.79
N PRO A 6 -20.32 -3.15 -10.84
CA PRO A 6 -20.36 -4.52 -10.31
C PRO A 6 -20.70 -4.56 -8.81
N THR A 7 -20.32 -3.54 -8.05
CA THR A 7 -20.66 -3.42 -6.61
C THR A 7 -22.16 -3.21 -6.35
N LYS A 8 -22.91 -2.71 -7.35
CA LYS A 8 -24.35 -2.46 -7.26
C LYS A 8 -25.18 -3.59 -7.85
N LEU A 9 -24.57 -4.73 -8.17
CA LEU A 9 -25.23 -5.87 -8.80
C LEU A 9 -26.37 -6.44 -7.94
N HIS A 10 -26.17 -6.58 -6.63
CA HIS A 10 -27.24 -7.05 -5.72
C HIS A 10 -28.47 -6.13 -5.75
N ASN A 11 -28.25 -4.81 -5.77
CA ASN A 11 -29.31 -3.79 -5.85
C ASN A 11 -30.03 -3.80 -7.20
N HIS A 12 -29.33 -4.15 -8.26
CA HIS A 12 -29.93 -4.27 -9.58
C HIS A 12 -30.85 -5.50 -9.64
N VAL A 13 -30.35 -6.65 -9.19
CA VAL A 13 -31.13 -7.90 -9.18
C VAL A 13 -32.30 -7.82 -8.21
N SER A 14 -32.15 -7.18 -7.05
CA SER A 14 -33.28 -6.96 -6.12
C SER A 14 -34.41 -6.16 -6.76
N ARG A 15 -34.09 -5.14 -7.58
CA ARG A 15 -35.09 -4.37 -8.34
C ARG A 15 -35.77 -5.22 -9.42
N LEU A 16 -35.00 -6.07 -10.12
CA LEU A 16 -35.56 -6.96 -11.15
C LEU A 16 -36.48 -8.03 -10.55
N LEU A 17 -36.15 -8.54 -9.36
CA LEU A 17 -37.01 -9.46 -8.60
C LEU A 17 -38.26 -8.75 -8.08
N ALA A 18 -38.12 -7.54 -7.51
CA ALA A 18 -39.25 -6.75 -7.04
C ALA A 18 -40.20 -6.33 -8.17
N GLY A 19 -39.66 -6.03 -9.36
CA GLY A 19 -40.43 -5.75 -10.57
C GLY A 19 -40.98 -6.98 -11.29
N GLY A 20 -40.77 -8.18 -10.77
CA GLY A 20 -41.26 -9.43 -11.35
C GLY A 20 -40.63 -9.82 -12.70
N ILE A 21 -39.55 -9.14 -13.12
CA ILE A 21 -38.81 -9.47 -14.35
C ILE A 21 -38.07 -10.79 -14.17
N TYR A 22 -37.47 -10.98 -12.99
CA TYR A 22 -36.95 -12.27 -12.56
C TYR A 22 -37.94 -12.95 -11.62
N LYS A 23 -38.26 -14.20 -11.93
CA LYS A 23 -39.17 -15.04 -11.12
C LYS A 23 -38.43 -15.78 -10.01
N VAL A 24 -37.18 -16.16 -10.27
CA VAL A 24 -36.36 -16.96 -9.36
C VAL A 24 -35.09 -16.17 -9.02
N PRO A 25 -34.74 -16.02 -7.73
CA PRO A 25 -33.50 -15.39 -7.34
C PRO A 25 -32.30 -16.27 -7.73
N PRO A 26 -31.20 -15.69 -8.22
CA PRO A 26 -29.97 -16.42 -8.48
C PRO A 26 -29.40 -17.07 -7.21
N ILE A 27 -28.69 -18.19 -7.36
CA ILE A 27 -28.12 -18.96 -6.23
C ILE A 27 -27.19 -18.11 -5.35
N TRP A 28 -26.41 -17.20 -5.96
CA TRP A 28 -25.48 -16.33 -5.23
C TRP A 28 -26.17 -15.14 -4.52
N TYR A 29 -27.43 -14.82 -4.86
CA TYR A 29 -28.16 -13.67 -4.34
C TYR A 29 -28.25 -13.62 -2.80
N PRO A 30 -28.66 -14.69 -2.10
CA PRO A 30 -28.69 -14.70 -0.63
C PRO A 30 -27.30 -14.49 -0.01
N VAL A 31 -26.24 -15.03 -0.61
CA VAL A 31 -24.86 -14.87 -0.14
C VAL A 31 -24.43 -13.41 -0.24
N MET A 32 -24.70 -12.76 -1.37
CA MET A 32 -24.36 -11.35 -1.59
C MET A 32 -25.19 -10.39 -0.72
N LYS A 33 -26.39 -10.81 -0.30
CA LYS A 33 -27.22 -10.09 0.68
C LYS A 33 -26.65 -10.22 2.09
N ALA A 34 -26.15 -11.40 2.45
CA ALA A 34 -25.52 -11.64 3.76
C ALA A 34 -24.15 -10.97 3.88
N ILE A 35 -23.37 -10.96 2.80
CA ILE A 35 -22.01 -10.41 2.74
C ILE A 35 -21.97 -9.34 1.63
N PRO A 36 -22.34 -8.09 1.92
CA PRO A 36 -22.34 -7.04 0.92
C PRO A 36 -20.91 -6.71 0.48
N PRO A 37 -20.68 -6.39 -0.81
CA PRO A 37 -19.37 -5.93 -1.27
C PRO A 37 -19.00 -4.60 -0.61
N GLY A 38 -17.69 -4.37 -0.42
CA GLY A 38 -17.17 -3.10 0.09
C GLY A 38 -17.64 -1.89 -0.73
N SER A 39 -17.72 -0.73 -0.07
CA SER A 39 -18.12 0.52 -0.73
C SER A 39 -17.17 0.88 -1.87
N SER A 40 -17.69 1.51 -2.92
CA SER A 40 -16.89 1.94 -4.07
C SER A 40 -15.92 3.05 -3.63
N VAL A 41 -14.65 2.71 -3.42
CA VAL A 41 -13.57 3.62 -3.03
C VAL A 41 -13.22 4.54 -4.21
N LEU A 42 -14.11 5.47 -4.58
CA LEU A 42 -13.82 6.43 -5.66
C LEU A 42 -12.95 7.62 -5.21
N ARG A 43 -12.65 7.69 -3.91
CA ARG A 43 -11.57 8.49 -3.29
C ARG A 43 -11.74 8.41 -1.78
N SER A 44 -11.09 7.45 -1.13
CA SER A 44 -10.89 7.56 0.32
C SER A 44 -9.98 8.77 0.58
N PRO A 45 -10.23 9.61 1.59
CA PRO A 45 -9.22 10.56 2.03
C PRO A 45 -7.96 9.76 2.40
N LEU A 46 -6.82 10.14 1.83
CA LEU A 46 -5.56 9.49 2.13
C LEU A 46 -5.17 9.83 3.57
N GLN A 47 -5.31 8.88 4.48
CA GLN A 47 -4.68 8.94 5.78
C GLN A 47 -3.38 8.14 5.72
N PHE A 48 -2.26 8.84 5.58
CA PHE A 48 -0.96 8.31 6.03
C PHE A 48 -0.30 9.38 6.88
N LYS A 49 -0.08 9.06 8.15
CA LYS A 49 0.72 9.85 9.09
C LYS A 49 1.33 8.92 10.13
N GLU A 50 2.63 8.68 9.99
CA GLU A 50 3.67 8.69 11.04
C GLU A 50 5.02 8.53 10.31
N PRO A 51 5.87 9.56 10.35
CA PRO A 51 7.29 9.35 10.60
C PRO A 51 7.69 10.22 11.80
N THR A 52 7.57 9.70 13.01
CA THR A 52 8.36 10.23 14.13
C THR A 52 9.80 9.76 13.89
N LEU A 53 10.82 10.60 13.72
CA LEU A 53 11.16 11.86 14.41
C LEU A 53 11.87 12.86 13.48
N SER A 54 11.17 13.85 12.92
CA SER A 54 11.81 15.12 12.56
C SER A 54 10.79 16.27 12.45
N GLN A 55 10.25 16.71 13.58
CA GLN A 55 9.86 18.12 13.74
C GLN A 55 11.14 18.97 13.81
N SER A 56 11.87 19.12 12.71
CA SER A 56 13.04 20.01 12.69
C SER A 56 13.44 20.44 11.29
N GLN A 57 12.47 20.77 10.44
CA GLN A 57 12.74 21.60 9.25
C GLN A 57 11.62 22.62 9.02
N CYS A 58 11.30 23.41 10.06
CA CYS A 58 11.34 24.85 9.84
C CYS A 58 12.84 25.17 9.69
N GLU A 59 13.34 25.72 8.60
CA GLU A 59 13.08 27.09 8.17
C GLU A 59 13.56 27.30 6.73
N ASN A 60 13.05 28.39 6.13
CA ASN A 60 13.57 29.05 4.94
C ASN A 60 13.38 28.38 3.58
N ARG A 61 12.18 28.59 3.02
CA ARG A 61 12.06 28.76 1.58
C ARG A 61 11.17 29.94 1.22
N HIS A 62 11.71 31.15 1.42
CA HIS A 62 11.20 32.35 0.78
C HIS A 62 11.42 32.28 -0.74
N ARG A 63 10.47 31.71 -1.49
CA ARG A 63 10.28 32.00 -2.93
C ARG A 63 8.81 32.24 -3.23
N ILE A 64 8.47 33.51 -3.20
CA ILE A 64 7.26 34.16 -3.73
C ILE A 64 7.56 34.50 -5.21
N LYS A 65 6.74 34.34 -6.26
CA LYS A 65 5.36 33.89 -6.53
C LYS A 65 5.28 33.49 -8.03
N SER A 66 4.67 32.35 -8.38
CA SER A 66 4.14 32.07 -9.74
C SER A 66 2.97 31.07 -9.67
N TYR A 67 2.13 31.25 -8.66
CA TYR A 67 1.13 30.25 -8.25
C TYR A 67 -0.30 30.78 -8.16
N ALA A 68 -0.53 32.07 -8.45
CA ALA A 68 -1.84 32.72 -8.32
C ALA A 68 -2.98 31.96 -9.03
N PHE A 69 -2.69 31.23 -10.12
CA PHE A 69 -3.69 30.41 -10.85
C PHE A 69 -3.63 28.90 -10.57
N LYS A 70 -2.67 28.42 -9.76
CA LYS A 70 -2.56 26.99 -9.37
C LYS A 70 -3.47 26.63 -8.19
N HIS A 71 -3.97 27.62 -7.46
CA HIS A 71 -4.86 27.46 -6.31
C HIS A 71 -6.27 26.99 -6.68
N LEU A 72 -6.66 27.12 -7.95
CA LEU A 72 -7.99 26.70 -8.44
C LEU A 72 -8.06 25.21 -8.82
N ARG A 73 -6.94 24.48 -8.79
CA ARG A 73 -6.92 23.03 -9.04
C ARG A 73 -6.77 22.27 -7.73
N THR A 74 -7.80 21.52 -7.36
CA THR A 74 -7.73 20.56 -6.26
C THR A 74 -6.62 19.55 -6.57
N LYS A 75 -5.58 19.51 -5.73
CA LYS A 75 -4.50 18.53 -5.88
C LYS A 75 -5.12 17.14 -5.75
N VAL A 76 -4.89 16.29 -6.76
CA VAL A 76 -5.30 14.88 -6.71
C VAL A 76 -4.59 14.22 -5.53
N ALA A 77 -5.35 13.52 -4.69
CA ALA A 77 -4.82 12.76 -3.59
C ALA A 77 -3.87 11.67 -4.15
N ARG A 78 -2.58 11.72 -3.79
CA ARG A 78 -1.56 10.74 -4.17
C ARG A 78 -1.04 10.01 -2.94
N PRO A 79 -0.85 8.68 -2.99
CA PRO A 79 -0.31 7.92 -1.87
C PRO A 79 1.05 8.49 -1.46
N GLN A 80 1.34 8.46 -0.15
CA GLN A 80 2.61 8.91 0.36
C GLN A 80 3.73 7.91 0.02
N ARG A 81 4.95 8.41 -0.15
CA ARG A 81 6.12 7.58 -0.39
C ARG A 81 6.50 6.89 0.92
N ILE A 82 6.62 5.57 0.90
CA ILE A 82 7.14 4.78 2.02
C ILE A 82 8.67 4.95 2.02
N VAL A 83 9.23 5.39 3.15
CA VAL A 83 10.66 5.59 3.35
C VAL A 83 11.01 5.06 4.74
N TYR A 84 12.08 4.29 4.81
CA TYR A 84 12.59 3.71 6.04
C TYR A 84 14.00 4.26 6.32
N GLU A 85 14.41 4.32 7.60
CA GLU A 85 15.74 4.81 7.97
C GLU A 85 16.84 3.84 7.49
N GLU A 86 16.52 2.55 7.50
CA GLU A 86 17.36 1.45 7.02
C GLU A 86 17.70 1.59 5.53
N ASP A 87 16.87 2.29 4.74
CA ASP A 87 17.17 2.54 3.33
C ASP A 87 18.44 3.38 3.16
N SER A 88 18.73 4.27 4.10
CA SER A 88 19.97 5.06 4.09
C SER A 88 21.19 4.17 4.40
N LEU A 89 21.03 3.24 5.35
CA LEU A 89 22.05 2.28 5.75
C LEU A 89 22.36 1.29 4.61
N ARG A 90 21.33 0.73 3.98
CA ARG A 90 21.45 -0.15 2.81
C ARG A 90 22.22 0.53 1.68
N ARG A 91 21.86 1.77 1.33
CA ARG A 91 22.56 2.52 0.27
C ARG A 91 24.03 2.70 0.58
N ARG A 92 24.38 3.00 1.83
CA ARG A 92 25.76 3.14 2.25
C ARG A 92 26.50 1.79 2.19
N PHE A 93 25.90 0.74 2.75
CA PHE A 93 26.49 -0.59 2.79
C PHE A 93 26.84 -1.13 1.40
N TYR A 94 25.89 -1.12 0.46
CA TYR A 94 26.13 -1.63 -0.90
C TYR A 94 27.00 -0.73 -1.77
N ARG A 95 27.14 0.55 -1.41
CA ARG A 95 28.11 1.45 -2.03
C ARG A 95 29.53 1.09 -1.62
N ASP A 96 29.73 0.82 -0.33
CA ASP A 96 31.05 0.49 0.22
C ASP A 96 31.45 -0.97 -0.15
N HIS A 97 30.47 -1.86 -0.37
CA HIS A 97 30.67 -3.28 -0.70
C HIS A 97 30.05 -3.66 -2.06
N PRO A 98 30.64 -3.26 -3.20
CA PRO A 98 30.07 -3.50 -4.52
C PRO A 98 29.95 -5.00 -4.85
N TYR A 99 30.85 -5.83 -4.32
CA TYR A 99 30.84 -7.27 -4.56
C TYR A 99 29.73 -8.02 -3.81
N GLU A 100 29.09 -7.41 -2.80
CA GLU A 100 27.93 -8.05 -2.15
C GLU A 100 26.74 -8.15 -3.11
N LEU A 101 26.66 -7.26 -4.12
CA LEU A 101 25.63 -7.31 -5.15
C LEU A 101 25.78 -8.51 -6.10
N LEU A 102 26.98 -9.08 -6.22
CA LEU A 102 27.22 -10.27 -7.04
C LEU A 102 26.71 -11.55 -6.36
N ARG A 103 26.47 -11.49 -5.05
CA ARG A 103 26.02 -12.64 -4.28
C ARG A 103 24.56 -12.95 -4.61
N PRO A 104 24.22 -14.20 -4.97
CA PRO A 104 22.84 -14.56 -5.28
C PRO A 104 21.95 -14.43 -4.04
N GLN A 105 20.84 -13.69 -4.17
CA GLN A 105 19.83 -13.52 -3.13
C GLN A 105 18.48 -14.03 -3.64
N SER A 106 17.73 -14.74 -2.79
CA SER A 106 16.37 -15.17 -3.10
C SER A 106 15.38 -14.11 -2.62
N LEU A 107 14.51 -13.65 -3.52
CA LEU A 107 13.41 -12.70 -3.21
C LEU A 107 12.12 -13.42 -2.79
N ILE A 108 12.16 -14.75 -2.67
CA ILE A 108 11.02 -15.54 -2.23
C ILE A 108 10.91 -15.39 -0.71
N GLU A 109 9.79 -14.84 -0.26
CA GLU A 109 9.46 -14.74 1.16
C GLU A 109 9.32 -16.15 1.74
N LYS A 110 10.03 -16.40 2.84
CA LYS A 110 9.89 -17.63 3.62
C LYS A 110 8.93 -17.37 4.76
N GLU A 111 8.23 -18.41 5.21
CA GLU A 111 7.48 -18.37 6.48
C GLU A 111 8.49 -18.28 7.64
N THR A 112 8.99 -17.07 7.91
CA THR A 112 9.94 -16.83 9.00
C THR A 112 9.18 -16.48 10.28
N PRO A 113 9.63 -16.96 11.46
CA PRO A 113 9.09 -16.48 12.71
C PRO A 113 9.34 -14.98 12.86
N ILE A 114 8.34 -14.26 13.37
CA ILE A 114 8.29 -12.79 13.50
C ILE A 114 9.42 -12.24 14.41
N ARG A 115 10.06 -13.10 15.21
CA ARG A 115 11.06 -12.72 16.20
C ARG A 115 12.43 -13.24 15.79
N GLU A 116 13.26 -12.35 15.26
CA GLU A 116 14.68 -12.56 15.11
C GLU A 116 15.44 -11.80 16.21
N ASP A 117 16.39 -12.45 16.87
CA ASP A 117 17.22 -11.81 17.88
C ASP A 117 18.37 -11.02 17.21
N TRP A 118 18.39 -9.70 17.41
CA TRP A 118 19.41 -8.79 16.85
C TRP A 118 20.68 -8.66 17.70
N ASN A 119 20.79 -9.44 18.78
CA ASN A 119 21.96 -9.43 19.66
C ASN A 119 23.21 -10.04 19.00
N THR A 120 23.04 -10.80 17.91
CA THR A 120 24.15 -11.47 17.22
C THR A 120 23.90 -11.51 15.72
N LEU A 121 24.92 -11.20 14.91
CA LEU A 121 24.83 -11.14 13.45
C LEU A 121 24.39 -12.47 12.80
N LEU A 122 24.80 -13.60 13.39
CA LEU A 122 24.50 -14.93 12.87
C LEU A 122 23.04 -15.33 13.16
N GLY A 123 22.51 -14.96 14.32
CA GLY A 123 21.18 -15.39 14.80
C GLY A 123 20.98 -16.90 14.61
N THR A 124 19.91 -17.27 13.89
CA THR A 124 19.60 -18.66 13.51
C THR A 124 20.03 -19.01 12.08
N LYS A 125 20.70 -18.09 11.37
CA LYS A 125 21.06 -18.26 9.95
C LYS A 125 22.42 -18.95 9.83
N HIS A 126 22.59 -19.70 8.74
CA HIS A 126 23.89 -20.27 8.40
C HIS A 126 24.85 -19.14 7.97
N PRO A 127 26.18 -19.21 8.23
CA PRO A 127 27.12 -18.15 7.87
C PRO A 127 27.10 -17.77 6.38
N THR A 128 26.84 -18.74 5.50
CA THR A 128 26.69 -18.50 4.05
C THR A 128 25.40 -17.78 3.65
N GLN A 129 24.51 -17.50 4.59
CA GLN A 129 23.23 -16.80 4.39
C GLN A 129 23.22 -15.38 4.98
N ILE A 130 24.29 -14.94 5.67
CA ILE A 130 24.39 -13.58 6.23
C ILE A 130 24.68 -12.59 5.12
N ASN A 131 23.87 -11.58 4.89
CA ASN A 131 24.07 -10.51 3.91
C ASN A 131 24.07 -9.12 4.59
N GLY A 132 24.13 -8.04 3.81
CA GLY A 132 24.10 -6.66 4.31
C GLY A 132 22.79 -6.20 4.98
N GLU A 133 21.79 -7.07 5.09
CA GLU A 133 20.53 -6.80 5.81
C GLU A 133 20.57 -7.29 7.27
N ARG A 134 21.72 -7.82 7.72
CA ARG A 134 21.94 -8.32 9.08
C ARG A 134 22.74 -7.39 9.96
#